data_AF-A0A7J3FAE3-F1
#
_entry.id   AF-A0A7J3FAE3-F1
#
_cell.length_a   1.000
_cell.length_b   1.000
_cell.length_c   1.000
_cell.angle_alpha   90.00
_cell.angle_beta   90.00
_cell.angle_gamma   90.00
#
_symmetry.space_group_name_H-M   'P 1'
#
loop_
_entity.id
_entity.type
_entity.pdbx_description
1 polymer ?
#
loop_
_entity_poly.entity_id
_entity_poly.type
_entity_poly.pdbx_seq_one_letter_code
_entity_poly.pdbx_strand_id
1 'polypeptide(L)'
;MRVSEKIDPWLIIHMFIGGAICFVAFFVLEGFGASWRLTEWICKSYGSLGVFIFEEARNGYYLIRLGLIYLPAGFLGGLYLGYKVKEKLKVNMVFPSIIGFTLFLIYLVAVGYPIIGMENILKGILIPLFTSTSGSYLGGYTLNWHVEEKPKEERISLIFEKP
;
A
#
# COMPACT_ATOMS: atom_id res chain seq x y z
N MET A 1 -19.31 -12.96 29.76
CA MET A 1 -18.58 -14.04 29.06
C MET A 1 -17.68 -13.41 28.00
N ARG A 2 -16.37 -13.34 28.21
CA ARG A 2 -15.42 -12.95 27.15
C ARG A 2 -15.09 -14.19 26.35
N VAL A 3 -15.73 -14.35 25.20
CA VAL A 3 -15.24 -15.29 24.19
C VAL A 3 -13.91 -14.71 23.70
N SER A 4 -12.81 -15.32 24.12
CA SER A 4 -11.52 -15.12 23.48
C SER A 4 -11.68 -15.61 22.03
N GLU A 5 -12.05 -14.73 21.09
CA GLU A 5 -11.90 -14.99 19.66
C GLU A 5 -10.42 -15.36 19.45
N LYS A 6 -10.14 -16.65 19.28
CA LYS A 6 -8.80 -17.10 18.90
C LYS A 6 -8.53 -16.54 17.51
N ILE A 7 -7.58 -15.62 17.42
CA ILE A 7 -7.10 -15.11 16.13
C ILE A 7 -6.54 -16.30 15.35
N ASP A 8 -7.03 -16.53 14.14
CA ASP A 8 -6.54 -17.60 13.28
C ASP A 8 -5.07 -17.34 12.91
N PRO A 9 -4.13 -18.23 13.27
CA PRO A 9 -2.73 -18.09 12.90
C PRO A 9 -2.50 -17.94 11.39
N TRP A 10 -3.35 -18.56 10.55
CA TRP A 10 -3.25 -18.46 9.10
C TRP A 10 -3.52 -17.06 8.58
N LEU A 11 -4.48 -16.37 9.19
CA LEU A 11 -4.78 -14.98 8.87
C LEU A 11 -3.57 -14.08 9.12
N ILE A 12 -2.90 -14.27 10.26
CA ILE A 12 -1.69 -13.52 10.62
C ILE A 12 -0.59 -13.75 9.58
N ILE A 13 -0.35 -15.00 9.18
CA ILE A 13 0.66 -15.34 8.16
C ILE A 13 0.37 -14.61 6.85
N HIS A 14 -0.88 -14.61 6.37
CA HIS A 14 -1.23 -13.91 5.13
C HIS A 14 -1.10 -12.39 5.23
N MET A 15 -1.39 -11.79 6.38
CA MET A 15 -1.13 -10.36 6.63
C MET A 15 0.36 -10.04 6.50
N PHE A 16 1.24 -10.88 7.09
CA PHE A 16 2.69 -10.70 6.98
C PHE A 16 3.19 -10.90 5.55
N ILE A 17 2.69 -11.88 4.81
CA ILE A 17 3.06 -12.08 3.41
C ILE A 17 2.61 -10.89 2.56
N GLY A 18 1.38 -10.40 2.73
CA GLY A 18 0.90 -9.19 2.07
C GLY A 18 1.77 -7.97 2.40
N GLY A 19 2.18 -7.85 3.66
CA GLY A 19 3.12 -6.82 4.11
C GLY A 19 4.51 -6.94 3.48
N ALA A 20 5.05 -8.15 3.36
CA ALA A 20 6.32 -8.42 2.69
C ALA A 20 6.26 -8.06 1.20
N ILE A 21 5.15 -8.39 0.52
CA ILE A 21 4.92 -7.99 -0.88
C ILE A 21 4.91 -6.46 -1.01
N CYS A 22 4.19 -5.77 -0.11
CA CYS A 22 4.15 -4.31 -0.07
C CYS A 22 5.55 -3.71 0.17
N PHE A 23 6.33 -4.26 1.11
CA PHE A 23 7.71 -3.87 1.37
C PHE A 23 8.62 -4.05 0.14
N VAL A 24 8.57 -5.21 -0.51
CA VAL A 24 9.35 -5.47 -1.72
C VAL A 24 8.96 -4.49 -2.84
N ALA A 25 7.67 -4.18 -2.99
CA ALA A 25 7.22 -3.20 -3.96
C ALA A 25 7.76 -1.80 -3.64
N PHE A 26 7.76 -1.35 -2.38
CA PHE A 26 8.43 -0.12 -1.97
C PHE A 26 9.91 -0.13 -2.34
N PHE A 27 10.60 -1.21 -2.00
CA PHE A 27 12.03 -1.37 -2.27
C PHE A 27 12.34 -1.30 -3.76
N VAL A 28 11.54 -1.95 -4.62
CA VAL A 28 11.74 -1.94 -6.07
C VAL A 28 11.43 -0.56 -6.66
N LEU A 29 10.30 0.05 -6.27
CA LEU A 29 9.83 1.31 -6.84
C LEU A 29 10.68 2.51 -6.39
N GLU A 30 11.10 2.54 -5.12
CA GLU A 30 11.91 3.63 -4.56
C GLU A 30 13.42 3.34 -4.66
N GLY A 31 13.87 2.13 -4.33
CA GLY A 31 15.28 1.81 -4.05
C GLY A 31 16.22 1.77 -5.26
N PHE A 32 15.73 1.44 -6.46
CA PHE A 32 16.58 1.36 -7.67
C PHE A 32 16.57 2.63 -8.55
N GLY A 33 16.06 3.75 -8.03
CA GLY A 33 15.82 4.95 -8.84
C GLY A 33 14.77 4.73 -9.93
N ALA A 34 14.00 3.65 -9.83
CA ALA A 34 12.92 3.33 -10.75
C ALA A 34 11.88 4.45 -10.75
N SER A 35 11.51 4.95 -9.56
CA SER A 35 10.62 6.10 -9.40
C SER A 35 11.14 7.36 -10.07
N TRP A 36 12.44 7.67 -9.91
CA TRP A 36 13.05 8.82 -10.57
C TRP A 36 12.95 8.71 -12.09
N ARG A 37 13.41 7.58 -12.65
CA ARG A 37 13.39 7.34 -14.10
C ARG A 37 11.97 7.34 -14.66
N LEU A 38 11.01 6.73 -13.97
CA LEU A 38 9.60 6.73 -14.39
C LEU A 38 9.02 8.15 -14.36
N THR A 39 9.26 8.89 -13.28
CA THR A 39 8.74 10.25 -13.12
C THR A 39 9.35 11.16 -14.19
N GLU A 40 10.65 11.04 -14.43
CA GLU A 40 11.35 11.80 -15.47
C GLU A 40 10.79 11.48 -16.86
N TRP A 41 10.57 10.19 -17.16
CA TRP A 41 9.99 9.75 -18.43
C TRP A 41 8.55 10.26 -18.63
N ILE A 42 7.70 10.19 -17.60
CA ILE A 42 6.34 10.74 -17.64
C ILE A 42 6.41 12.25 -17.88
N CYS A 43 7.18 12.99 -17.07
CA CYS A 43 7.27 14.44 -17.19
C CYS A 43 7.86 14.88 -18.54
N LYS A 44 8.85 14.16 -19.09
CA LYS A 44 9.35 14.41 -20.45
C LYS A 44 8.25 14.23 -21.49
N SER A 45 7.49 13.15 -21.41
CA SER A 45 6.45 12.81 -22.38
C SER A 45 5.32 13.85 -22.40
N TYR A 46 5.00 14.44 -21.24
CA TYR A 46 3.96 15.47 -21.11
C TYR A 46 4.49 16.91 -21.14
N GLY A 47 5.79 17.12 -21.39
CA GLY A 47 6.40 18.46 -21.41
C GLY A 47 6.42 19.17 -20.05
N SER A 48 6.36 18.43 -18.94
CA SER A 48 6.25 18.93 -17.57
C SER A 48 7.53 18.78 -16.73
N LEU A 49 8.70 18.75 -17.38
CA LEU A 49 10.01 18.65 -16.70
C LEU A 49 10.26 19.76 -15.67
N GLY A 50 9.60 20.92 -15.80
CA GLY A 50 9.67 22.01 -14.82
C GLY A 50 9.30 21.58 -13.40
N VAL A 51 8.55 20.49 -13.23
CA VAL A 51 8.17 19.90 -11.93
C VAL A 51 9.38 19.47 -11.08
N PHE A 52 10.54 19.19 -11.71
CA PHE A 52 11.78 18.86 -11.01
C PHE A 52 12.63 20.08 -10.64
N ILE A 53 12.43 21.20 -11.33
CA ILE A 53 13.34 22.34 -11.32
C ILE A 53 12.81 23.44 -10.40
N PHE A 54 11.51 23.70 -10.44
CA PHE A 54 10.88 24.78 -9.69
C PHE A 54 10.42 24.31 -8.31
N GLU A 55 10.80 25.06 -7.27
CA GLU A 55 10.45 24.72 -5.89
C GLU A 55 8.93 24.81 -5.66
N GLU A 56 8.27 25.73 -6.35
CA GLU A 56 6.81 25.90 -6.37
C GLU A 56 6.09 24.62 -6.85
N ALA A 57 6.76 23.84 -7.70
CA ALA A 57 6.22 22.59 -8.25
C ALA A 57 6.56 21.34 -7.41
N ARG A 58 7.29 21.48 -6.30
CA ARG A 58 7.68 20.37 -5.41
C ARG A 58 6.48 19.54 -4.91
N ASN A 59 5.33 20.19 -4.71
CA ASN A 59 4.08 19.49 -4.35
C ASN A 59 3.57 18.58 -5.48
N GLY A 60 3.74 18.98 -6.75
CA GLY A 60 3.38 18.16 -7.91
C GLY A 60 4.25 16.91 -8.00
N TYR A 61 5.57 17.06 -7.85
CA TYR A 61 6.50 15.93 -7.79
C TYR A 61 6.12 14.96 -6.66
N TYR A 62 5.78 15.50 -5.49
CA TYR A 62 5.34 14.70 -4.35
C TYR A 62 4.06 13.90 -4.64
N LEU A 63 3.04 14.49 -5.26
CA LEU A 63 1.82 13.78 -5.67
C LEU A 63 2.11 12.66 -6.67
N ILE A 64 3.03 12.88 -7.61
CA ILE A 64 3.42 11.85 -8.57
C ILE A 64 4.08 10.67 -7.83
N ARG A 65 4.95 10.93 -6.86
CA ARG A 65 5.55 9.86 -6.03
C ARG A 65 4.51 9.08 -5.25
N LEU A 66 3.49 9.74 -4.67
CA LEU A 66 2.37 9.07 -4.01
C LEU A 66 1.69 8.07 -4.93
N GLY A 67 1.36 8.50 -6.16
CA GLY A 67 0.68 7.66 -7.15
C GLY A 67 1.54 6.56 -7.76
N LEU A 68 2.85 6.77 -7.91
CA LEU A 68 3.75 5.79 -8.56
C LEU A 68 4.34 4.77 -7.60
N ILE A 69 4.49 5.11 -6.32
CA ILE A 69 5.26 4.32 -5.36
C ILE A 69 4.34 3.78 -4.29
N TYR A 70 3.69 4.68 -3.55
CA TYR A 70 2.96 4.32 -2.35
C TYR A 70 1.63 3.64 -2.67
N LEU A 71 0.88 4.18 -3.63
CA LEU A 71 -0.39 3.60 -4.05
C LEU A 71 -0.19 2.18 -4.65
N PRO A 72 0.73 1.95 -5.61
CA PRO A 72 0.89 0.61 -6.21
C PRO A 72 1.51 -0.39 -5.25
N ALA A 73 2.45 0.01 -4.38
CA ALA A 73 3.00 -0.88 -3.36
C ALA A 73 1.92 -1.41 -2.40
N GLY A 74 1.06 -0.51 -1.94
CA GLY A 74 -0.12 -0.87 -1.17
C GLY A 74 -1.04 -1.82 -1.93
N PHE A 75 -1.37 -1.47 -3.18
CA PHE A 75 -2.24 -2.24 -4.06
C PHE A 75 -1.80 -3.69 -4.19
N LEU A 76 -0.52 -3.96 -4.43
CA LEU A 76 -0.02 -5.33 -4.58
C LEU A 76 -0.15 -6.17 -3.30
N GLY A 77 0.17 -5.60 -2.14
CA GLY A 77 -0.01 -6.28 -0.85
C GLY A 77 -1.48 -6.56 -0.54
N GLY A 78 -2.35 -5.58 -0.81
CA GLY A 78 -3.79 -5.72 -0.66
C GLY A 78 -4.40 -6.73 -1.62
N LEU A 79 -3.95 -6.76 -2.87
CA LEU A 79 -4.36 -7.73 -3.88
C LEU A 79 -4.06 -9.16 -3.39
N TYR A 80 -2.86 -9.44 -2.90
CA TYR A 80 -2.54 -10.75 -2.33
C TYR A 80 -3.46 -11.10 -1.15
N LEU A 81 -3.65 -10.17 -0.21
CA LEU A 81 -4.45 -10.44 0.96
C LEU A 81 -5.92 -10.66 0.61
N GLY A 82 -6.49 -9.86 -0.29
CA GLY A 82 -7.86 -10.02 -0.79
C GLY A 82 -8.06 -11.30 -1.60
N TYR A 83 -7.00 -11.85 -2.21
CA TYR A 83 -7.05 -13.17 -2.83
C TYR A 83 -7.22 -14.27 -1.78
N LYS A 84 -6.41 -14.25 -0.72
CA LYS A 84 -6.31 -15.35 0.27
C LYS A 84 -7.29 -15.27 1.43
N VAL A 85 -7.66 -14.06 1.85
CA VAL A 85 -8.52 -13.82 3.00
C VAL A 85 -9.80 -13.17 2.50
N LYS A 86 -10.95 -13.78 2.82
CA LYS A 86 -12.28 -13.25 2.45
C LYS A 86 -13.05 -12.70 3.65
N GLU A 87 -12.76 -13.22 4.84
CA GLU A 87 -13.42 -12.81 6.08
C GLU A 87 -12.84 -11.52 6.65
N LYS A 88 -13.72 -10.69 7.24
CA LYS A 88 -13.38 -9.39 7.87
C LYS A 88 -12.42 -8.53 7.03
N LEU A 89 -12.52 -8.66 5.70
CA LEU A 89 -11.55 -8.16 4.73
C LEU A 89 -11.28 -6.65 4.90
N LYS A 90 -12.33 -5.85 5.12
CA LYS A 90 -12.23 -4.40 5.40
C LYS A 90 -11.21 -4.06 6.48
N VAL A 91 -11.21 -4.79 7.59
CA VAL A 91 -10.27 -4.54 8.69
C VAL A 91 -8.89 -5.07 8.35
N ASN A 92 -8.86 -6.23 7.70
CA ASN A 92 -7.62 -6.94 7.40
C ASN A 92 -6.76 -6.22 6.34
N MET A 93 -7.37 -5.47 5.42
CA MET A 93 -6.67 -4.74 4.35
C MET A 93 -5.76 -3.61 4.85
N VAL A 94 -5.90 -3.14 6.08
CA VAL A 94 -5.00 -2.10 6.61
C VAL A 94 -3.60 -2.65 6.91
N PHE A 95 -3.49 -3.93 7.24
CA PHE A 95 -2.26 -4.53 7.76
C PHE A 95 -1.13 -4.67 6.73
N PRO A 96 -1.35 -5.08 5.47
CA PRO A 96 -0.29 -5.15 4.47
C PRO A 96 0.49 -3.84 4.35
N SER A 97 -0.22 -2.71 4.26
CA SER A 97 0.41 -1.39 4.15
C SER A 97 1.14 -0.98 5.42
N ILE A 98 0.54 -1.17 6.61
CA ILE A 98 1.21 -0.83 7.88
C ILE A 98 2.49 -1.65 8.05
N ILE A 99 2.44 -2.96 7.84
CA ILE A 99 3.59 -3.86 7.99
C ILE A 99 4.65 -3.49 6.95
N GLY A 100 4.27 -3.41 5.67
CA GLY A 100 5.19 -3.13 4.58
C GLY A 100 5.86 -1.77 4.69
N PHE A 101 5.09 -0.73 5.04
CA PHE A 101 5.61 0.63 5.23
C PHE A 101 6.51 0.73 6.46
N THR A 102 6.17 0.05 7.57
CA THR A 102 7.01 0.03 8.77
C THR A 102 8.36 -0.64 8.48
N LEU A 103 8.36 -1.79 7.81
CA LEU A 103 9.59 -2.45 7.38
C LEU A 103 10.42 -1.56 6.44
N PHE A 104 9.74 -0.82 5.56
CA PHE A 104 10.40 0.12 4.66
C PHE A 104 11.04 1.29 5.42
N LEU A 105 10.37 1.86 6.42
CA LEU A 105 10.97 2.89 7.28
C LEU A 105 12.19 2.36 8.05
N ILE A 106 12.10 1.14 8.60
CA ILE A 106 13.23 0.50 9.28
C ILE A 106 14.41 0.34 8.32
N TYR A 107 14.14 -0.12 7.10
CA TYR A 107 15.16 -0.21 6.04
C TYR A 107 15.80 1.15 5.74
N LEU A 108 15.00 2.21 5.57
CA LEU A 108 15.50 3.56 5.32
C LEU A 108 16.40 4.07 6.45
N VAL A 109 16.03 3.85 7.72
CA VAL A 109 16.90 4.16 8.87
C VAL A 109 18.21 3.37 8.79
N ALA A 110 18.13 2.07 8.51
CA ALA A 110 19.29 1.19 8.48
C ALA A 110 20.32 1.56 7.41
N VAL A 111 19.88 2.09 6.26
CA VAL A 111 20.77 2.57 5.18
C VAL A 111 21.21 4.03 5.37
N GLY A 112 20.88 4.65 6.50
CA GLY A 112 21.28 6.02 6.81
C GLY A 112 20.49 7.08 6.04
N TYR A 113 19.31 6.75 5.49
CA TYR A 113 18.46 7.75 4.87
C TYR A 113 17.94 8.70 5.95
N PRO A 114 18.07 10.04 5.78
CA PRO A 114 17.73 10.99 6.83
C PRO A 114 16.21 11.10 6.98
N ILE A 115 15.62 10.26 7.82
CA ILE A 115 14.21 10.38 8.22
C ILE A 115 14.01 11.60 9.12
N ILE A 116 15.07 11.99 9.85
CA ILE A 116 15.08 13.05 10.88
C ILE A 116 15.10 14.47 10.26
N GLY A 117 15.25 14.61 8.94
CA GLY A 117 15.16 15.89 8.21
C GLY A 117 13.79 16.20 7.63
N MET A 118 12.77 15.38 7.91
CA MET A 118 11.40 15.66 7.47
C MET A 118 10.80 16.75 8.36
N GLU A 119 11.02 18.02 7.97
CA GLU A 119 10.36 19.19 8.58
C GLU A 119 8.82 19.06 8.62
N ASN A 120 8.28 18.09 7.89
CA ASN A 120 6.87 17.79 7.83
C ASN A 120 6.59 16.27 7.91
N ILE A 121 6.40 15.75 9.13
CA ILE A 121 5.97 14.37 9.42
C ILE A 121 4.72 13.97 8.61
N LEU A 122 3.83 14.93 8.34
CA LEU A 122 2.63 14.68 7.54
C LEU A 122 3.00 14.23 6.12
N LYS A 123 3.89 14.95 5.43
CA LYS A 123 4.37 14.59 4.08
C LYS A 123 5.31 13.39 4.10
N GLY A 124 6.04 13.20 5.18
CA GLY A 124 7.05 12.18 5.29
C GLY A 124 6.52 10.77 5.60
N ILE A 125 5.51 10.69 6.45
CA ILE A 125 5.07 9.44 7.06
C ILE A 125 3.56 9.25 6.87
N LEU A 126 2.76 10.23 7.31
CA LEU A 126 1.30 10.04 7.38
C LEU A 126 0.66 9.95 6.00
N ILE A 127 0.89 10.92 5.12
CA ILE A 127 0.31 10.92 3.77
C ILE A 127 0.76 9.68 2.97
N PRO A 128 2.05 9.31 2.92
CA PRO A 128 2.47 8.11 2.22
C PRO A 128 1.86 6.82 2.79
N LEU A 129 1.77 6.71 4.12
CA LEU A 129 1.09 5.60 4.78
C LEU A 129 -0.39 5.56 4.36
N PHE A 130 -1.12 6.66 4.45
CA PHE A 130 -2.52 6.75 4.02
C PHE A 130 -2.69 6.36 2.56
N THR A 131 -1.85 6.88 1.65
CA THR A 131 -1.88 6.52 0.23
C THR A 131 -1.65 5.03 0.03
N SER A 132 -0.67 4.44 0.71
CA SER A 132 -0.42 3.00 0.60
C SER A 132 -1.56 2.15 1.19
N THR A 133 -2.21 2.61 2.27
CA THR A 133 -3.40 1.98 2.81
C THR A 133 -4.56 2.03 1.82
N SER A 134 -4.81 3.19 1.20
CA SER A 134 -5.80 3.32 0.11
C SER A 134 -5.50 2.37 -1.04
N GLY A 135 -4.22 2.23 -1.42
CA GLY A 135 -3.78 1.25 -2.41
C GLY A 135 -4.15 -0.18 -2.02
N SER A 136 -3.83 -0.60 -0.80
CA SER A 136 -4.17 -1.94 -0.30
C SER A 136 -5.67 -2.20 -0.31
N TYR A 137 -6.47 -1.19 0.04
CA TYR A 137 -7.91 -1.27 -0.11
C TYR A 137 -8.31 -1.54 -1.56
N LEU A 138 -7.87 -0.71 -2.51
CA LEU A 138 -8.18 -0.88 -3.94
C LEU A 138 -7.79 -2.27 -4.46
N GLY A 139 -6.61 -2.76 -4.10
CA GLY A 139 -6.12 -4.07 -4.53
C GLY A 139 -6.95 -5.22 -3.96
N GLY A 140 -7.19 -5.23 -2.66
CA GLY A 140 -7.99 -6.28 -2.04
C GLY A 140 -9.45 -6.28 -2.54
N TYR A 141 -9.96 -5.10 -2.90
CA TYR A 141 -11.33 -4.93 -3.40
C TYR A 141 -11.50 -5.40 -4.83
N THR A 142 -10.47 -5.24 -5.65
CA THR A 142 -10.49 -5.69 -7.05
C THR A 142 -10.81 -7.19 -7.14
N LEU A 143 -10.33 -8.01 -6.21
CA LEU A 143 -10.58 -9.46 -6.20
C LEU A 143 -11.89 -9.87 -5.52
N ASN A 144 -12.47 -9.01 -4.68
CA ASN A 144 -13.68 -9.30 -3.91
C ASN A 144 -14.88 -8.45 -4.31
N TRP A 145 -14.76 -7.71 -5.41
CA TRP A 145 -15.79 -6.80 -5.91
C TRP A 145 -17.15 -7.49 -6.04
N HIS A 146 -17.17 -8.66 -6.67
CA HIS A 146 -18.37 -9.48 -6.89
C HIS A 146 -19.03 -10.01 -5.60
N VAL A 147 -18.26 -10.12 -4.51
CA VAL A 147 -18.78 -10.57 -3.21
C VAL A 147 -19.33 -9.38 -2.44
N GLU A 148 -18.68 -8.21 -2.51
CA GLU A 148 -19.12 -7.02 -1.77
C GLU A 148 -20.36 -6.32 -2.33
N GLU A 149 -20.64 -6.44 -3.63
CA GLU A 149 -21.86 -5.89 -4.25
C GLU A 149 -23.16 -6.59 -3.80
N LYS A 150 -23.06 -7.83 -3.32
CA LYS A 150 -24.25 -8.62 -2.98
C LYS A 150 -24.83 -8.28 -1.60
N PRO A 151 -26.14 -8.50 -1.38
CA PRO A 151 -26.79 -8.35 -0.07
C PRO A 151 -26.04 -9.11 1.03
N LYS A 152 -26.11 -8.62 2.27
CA LYS A 152 -25.37 -9.23 3.39
C LYS A 152 -25.70 -10.72 3.57
N GLU A 153 -26.93 -11.14 3.29
CA GLU A 153 -27.35 -12.54 3.39
C GLU A 153 -26.64 -13.43 2.35
N GLU A 154 -26.50 -12.97 1.10
CA GLU A 154 -25.83 -13.70 0.01
C GLU A 154 -24.29 -13.66 0.10
N ARG A 155 -23.74 -12.66 0.80
CA ARG A 155 -22.29 -12.60 1.08
C ARG A 155 -21.81 -13.78 1.89
N ILE A 156 -22.60 -14.22 2.87
CA ILE A 156 -22.24 -15.31 3.78
C ILE A 156 -22.16 -16.62 2.98
N SER A 157 -23.14 -16.92 2.12
CA SER A 157 -23.11 -18.14 1.30
C SER A 157 -21.93 -18.18 0.34
N LEU A 158 -21.57 -17.05 -0.28
CA LEU A 158 -20.47 -16.97 -1.25
C LEU A 158 -19.07 -17.00 -0.63
N ILE A 159 -18.93 -16.62 0.65
CA ILE A 159 -17.67 -16.79 1.39
C ILE A 159 -17.43 -18.28 1.70
N PHE A 160 -18.49 -19.06 1.88
CA PHE A 160 -18.43 -20.49 2.22
C PHE A 160 -18.56 -21.43 1.01
N GLU A 161 -19.05 -20.95 -0.13
CA GLU A 161 -18.90 -21.63 -1.42
C GLU A 161 -17.43 -21.57 -1.85
N LYS A 162 -16.68 -22.60 -1.48
CA LYS A 162 -15.36 -22.85 -2.08
C LYS A 162 -15.50 -23.06 -3.59
N PRO A 163 -14.59 -22.53 -4.42
CA PRO A 163 -14.32 -23.14 -5.72
C PRO A 163 -13.75 -24.55 -5.57
#